data_AF-A0A8C6S7X2-F1
#
_entry.id   AF-A0A8C6S7X2-F1
#
_cell.length_a   1.000
_cell.length_b   1.000
_cell.length_c   1.000
_cell.angle_alpha   90.00
_cell.angle_beta   90.00
_cell.angle_gamma   90.00
#
_symmetry.space_group_name_H-M   'P 1'
#
loop_
_entity.id
_entity.type
_entity.pdbx_description
1 polymer ?
#
loop_
_entity_poly.entity_id
_entity_poly.type
_entity_poly.pdbx_seq_one_letter_code
_entity_poly.pdbx_strand_id
1 'polypeptide(L)'
;MKVLRLFVSLYCQVTMYKQFLLSINTVCLEVFFILQVARDRVVKGWNFAEQLDDVDTDYGSGYPSDPKTKSWLLKYLDPVFGYSQFVRFSWSTAQTLMESKSVAVHWDDDEEDGEKGAQRLKNKSMLSYFSSSGAAQSQTAPHRFFSERRLKNINTL
;
A
#
# COMPACT_ATOMS: atom_id res chain seq x y z
N MET A 1 15.54 -1.72 19.60
CA MET A 1 15.61 -2.99 20.36
C MET A 1 15.67 -4.28 19.52
N LYS A 2 15.34 -4.29 18.22
CA LYS A 2 15.43 -5.52 17.39
C LYS A 2 16.88 -5.91 17.03
N VAL A 3 17.78 -4.93 16.84
CA VAL A 3 19.15 -5.17 16.35
C VAL A 3 20.04 -5.94 17.33
N LEU A 4 19.95 -5.67 18.65
CA LEU A 4 20.74 -6.39 19.66
C LEU A 4 20.41 -7.89 19.75
N ARG A 5 19.20 -8.31 19.33
CA ARG A 5 18.81 -9.73 19.40
C ARG A 5 19.45 -10.58 18.30
N LEU A 6 19.98 -9.98 17.24
CA LEU A 6 20.61 -10.69 16.12
C LEU A 6 22.12 -10.89 16.32
N PHE A 7 22.77 -10.11 17.19
CA PHE A 7 24.22 -10.14 17.37
C PHE A 7 24.57 -10.30 18.86
N VAL A 8 24.70 -11.54 19.30
CA VAL A 8 24.89 -11.92 20.72
C VAL A 8 26.27 -11.52 21.27
N SER A 9 27.26 -11.26 20.39
CA SER A 9 28.64 -10.97 20.80
C SER A 9 29.21 -9.62 20.30
N LEU A 10 28.43 -8.80 19.59
CA LEU A 10 28.83 -7.45 19.20
C LEU A 10 28.15 -6.41 20.08
N TYR A 11 28.92 -5.45 20.59
CA TYR A 11 28.38 -4.27 21.24
C TYR A 11 27.77 -3.32 20.19
N CYS A 12 26.45 -3.42 19.99
CA CYS A 12 25.71 -2.58 19.05
C CYS A 12 25.11 -1.38 19.78
N GLN A 13 25.72 -0.19 19.62
CA GLN A 13 25.11 1.08 20.04
C GLN A 13 24.37 1.70 18.85
N VAL A 14 23.04 1.87 18.99
CA VAL A 14 22.24 2.65 18.05
C VAL A 14 21.91 3.97 18.71
N THR A 15 22.64 5.02 18.35
CA THR A 15 22.42 6.38 18.86
C THR A 15 21.75 7.22 17.78
N MET A 16 20.54 7.71 18.07
CA MET A 16 19.83 8.65 17.20
C MET A 16 20.48 10.03 17.33
N TYR A 17 21.19 10.48 16.30
CA TYR A 17 21.75 11.83 16.28
C TYR A 17 20.83 12.81 15.55
N LYS A 18 20.06 13.56 16.34
CA LYS A 18 19.59 14.89 15.98
C LYS A 18 20.71 15.85 16.38
N GLN A 19 21.48 16.33 15.40
CA GLN A 19 22.49 17.40 15.52
C GLN A 19 23.59 17.19 16.58
N PHE A 20 24.61 16.37 16.30
CA PHE A 20 25.91 16.52 17.00
C PHE A 20 27.06 15.94 16.15
N LEU A 21 27.65 16.80 15.33
CA LEU A 21 29.00 16.60 14.81
C LEU A 21 29.96 16.68 16.00
N LEU A 22 30.59 15.57 16.38
CA LEU A 22 31.98 15.50 16.91
C LEU A 22 32.38 14.14 17.51
N SER A 23 31.50 13.13 17.60
CA SER A 23 31.91 11.79 18.07
C SER A 23 31.19 10.67 17.31
N ILE A 24 31.51 10.53 16.04
CA ILE A 24 31.12 9.38 15.24
C ILE A 24 32.42 8.77 14.73
N ASN A 25 32.69 7.51 15.09
CA ASN A 25 33.85 6.75 14.61
C ASN A 25 34.01 6.94 13.09
N THR A 26 35.22 7.26 12.62
CA THR A 26 35.54 7.53 11.20
C THR A 26 34.86 6.57 10.23
N VAL A 27 34.75 5.30 10.61
CA VAL A 27 34.08 4.23 9.85
C VAL A 27 32.63 4.58 9.46
N CYS A 28 31.82 5.15 10.35
CA CYS A 28 30.43 5.47 10.04
C CYS A 28 30.29 6.64 9.04
N LEU A 29 31.24 7.59 9.06
CA LEU A 29 31.27 8.70 8.11
C LEU A 29 31.64 8.22 6.70
N GLU A 30 32.63 7.32 6.60
CA GLU A 30 33.02 6.70 5.33
C GLU A 30 31.85 5.92 4.70
N VAL A 31 31.16 5.09 5.51
CA VAL A 31 29.99 4.33 5.05
C VAL A 31 28.87 5.27 4.60
N PHE A 32 28.62 6.36 5.33
CA PHE A 32 27.62 7.36 4.93
C PHE A 32 27.94 7.97 3.57
N PHE A 33 29.19 8.37 3.33
CA PHE A 33 29.61 8.95 2.05
C PHE A 33 29.46 7.96 0.90
N ILE A 34 29.89 6.71 1.09
CA ILE A 34 29.75 5.64 0.10
C ILE A 34 28.27 5.42 -0.26
N LEU A 35 27.39 5.36 0.74
CA LEU A 35 25.95 5.18 0.53
C LEU A 35 25.32 6.35 -0.19
N GLN A 36 25.71 7.58 0.13
CA GLN A 36 25.23 8.78 -0.55
C GLN A 36 25.63 8.77 -2.02
N VAL A 37 26.91 8.51 -2.32
CA VAL A 37 27.41 8.43 -3.70
C VAL A 37 26.73 7.29 -4.47
N ALA A 38 26.54 6.12 -3.85
CA ALA A 38 25.87 4.99 -4.47
C ALA A 38 24.40 5.32 -4.81
N ARG A 39 23.67 5.94 -3.87
CA ARG A 39 22.30 6.42 -4.09
C ARG A 39 22.24 7.39 -5.26
N ASP A 40 23.09 8.42 -5.26
CA ASP A 40 23.10 9.46 -6.30
C ASP A 40 23.39 8.88 -7.68
N ARG A 41 24.26 7.86 -7.78
CA ARG A 41 24.54 7.16 -9.03
C ARG A 41 23.33 6.38 -9.55
N VAL A 42 22.65 5.63 -8.68
CA VAL A 42 21.46 4.84 -9.07
C VAL A 42 20.33 5.77 -9.51
N VAL A 43 20.12 6.86 -8.79
CA VAL A 43 19.06 7.83 -9.07
C VAL A 43 19.29 8.59 -10.38
N LYS A 44 20.54 8.93 -10.71
CA LYS A 44 20.91 9.56 -11.99
C LYS A 44 20.86 8.61 -13.18
N GLY A 45 21.22 7.34 -12.96
CA GLY A 45 21.23 6.30 -13.99
C GLY A 45 19.95 5.48 -14.04
N TRP A 46 18.87 5.94 -13.39
CA TRP A 46 17.62 5.19 -13.33
C TRP A 46 16.99 5.11 -14.71
N ASN A 47 16.71 3.89 -15.16
CA ASN A 47 15.98 3.64 -16.39
C ASN A 47 14.55 3.21 -16.05
N PHE A 48 13.57 3.93 -16.57
CA PHE A 48 12.16 3.61 -16.33
C PHE A 48 11.78 2.35 -17.11
N ALA A 49 11.33 1.31 -16.38
CA ALA A 49 10.91 0.05 -16.97
C ALA A 49 9.66 0.22 -17.87
N GLU A 50 8.86 1.26 -17.61
CA GLU A 50 7.64 1.55 -18.35
C GLU A 50 7.86 2.22 -19.72
N GLN A 51 9.12 2.39 -20.17
CA GLN A 51 9.48 3.01 -21.46
C GLN A 51 8.79 4.37 -21.67
N LEU A 52 8.77 5.17 -20.60
CA LEU A 52 8.19 6.50 -20.64
C LEU A 52 9.21 7.44 -21.31
N ASP A 53 9.08 7.59 -22.63
CA ASP A 53 10.04 8.30 -23.49
C ASP A 53 10.20 9.81 -23.16
N ASP A 54 9.30 10.40 -22.36
CA ASP A 54 9.25 11.86 -22.10
C ASP A 54 9.13 12.22 -20.60
N VAL A 55 9.77 11.41 -19.73
CA VAL A 55 9.83 11.73 -18.30
C VAL A 55 10.95 12.71 -18.02
N ASP A 56 10.57 13.86 -17.48
CA ASP A 56 11.51 14.88 -17.03
C ASP A 56 12.36 14.31 -15.90
N THR A 57 13.68 14.27 -16.12
CA THR A 57 14.66 13.83 -15.12
C THR A 57 14.82 14.83 -13.97
N ASP A 58 14.23 16.02 -14.07
CA ASP A 58 14.32 17.08 -13.08
C ASP A 58 13.16 17.06 -12.07
N TYR A 59 13.07 15.98 -11.29
CA TYR A 59 12.09 15.80 -10.20
C TYR A 59 12.43 16.56 -8.91
N GLY A 60 13.44 17.43 -8.91
CA GLY A 60 13.91 18.16 -7.74
C GLY A 60 14.67 17.29 -6.75
N SER A 61 14.47 17.52 -5.45
CA SER A 61 15.21 16.82 -4.39
C SER A 61 14.74 15.37 -4.15
N GLY A 62 13.55 15.02 -4.63
CA GLY A 62 12.92 13.72 -4.39
C GLY A 62 12.30 13.59 -2.99
N TYR A 63 12.27 14.66 -2.19
CA TYR A 63 11.63 14.66 -0.88
C TYR A 63 10.20 15.23 -0.93
N PRO A 64 9.26 14.70 -0.12
CA PRO A 64 7.87 15.19 -0.12
C PRO A 64 7.71 16.65 0.33
N SER A 65 8.73 17.25 0.96
CA SER A 65 8.71 18.65 1.39
C SER A 65 9.00 19.63 0.26
N ASP A 66 9.62 19.17 -0.83
CA ASP A 66 10.04 20.02 -1.94
C ASP A 66 8.86 20.31 -2.88
N PRO A 67 8.53 21.59 -3.14
CA PRO A 67 7.46 21.96 -4.06
C PRO A 67 7.69 21.42 -5.47
N LYS A 68 8.95 21.32 -5.93
CA LYS A 68 9.29 20.82 -7.26
C LYS A 68 8.96 19.34 -7.40
N THR A 69 9.34 18.54 -6.39
CA THR A 69 9.00 17.11 -6.35
C THR A 69 7.49 16.89 -6.31
N LYS A 70 6.74 17.71 -5.55
CA LYS A 70 5.27 17.64 -5.58
C LYS A 70 4.69 17.94 -6.96
N SER A 71 5.20 18.98 -7.65
CA SER A 71 4.74 19.30 -9.01
C SER A 71 5.05 18.18 -10.01
N TRP A 72 6.20 17.53 -9.87
CA TRP A 72 6.60 16.41 -10.71
C TRP A 72 5.67 15.21 -10.50
N LEU A 73 5.38 14.85 -9.23
CA LEU A 73 4.42 13.79 -8.91
C LEU A 73 3.04 14.09 -9.52
N LEU A 74 2.57 15.33 -9.42
CA LEU A 74 1.29 15.71 -10.01
C LEU A 74 1.25 15.62 -11.55
N LYS A 75 2.40 15.85 -12.22
CA LYS A 75 2.51 15.81 -13.68
C LYS A 75 2.55 14.38 -14.22
N TYR A 76 3.23 13.48 -13.50
CA TYR A 76 3.48 12.10 -13.93
C TYR A 76 2.61 11.07 -13.20
N LEU A 77 1.40 11.47 -12.79
CA LEU A 77 0.38 10.58 -12.25
C LEU A 77 -0.53 10.09 -13.40
N ASP A 78 -0.52 8.78 -13.64
CA ASP A 78 -1.45 8.09 -14.51
C ASP A 78 -2.77 7.79 -13.76
N PRO A 79 -3.96 8.01 -14.36
CA PRO A 79 -5.24 7.77 -13.69
C PRO A 79 -5.51 6.31 -13.32
N VAL A 80 -4.96 5.34 -14.06
CA VAL A 80 -5.23 3.91 -13.87
C VAL A 80 -4.09 3.22 -13.12
N PHE A 81 -2.85 3.44 -13.56
CA PHE A 81 -1.66 2.78 -13.02
C PHE A 81 -1.01 3.56 -11.87
N GLY A 82 -1.34 4.84 -11.68
CA GLY A 82 -0.77 5.67 -10.64
C GLY A 82 0.62 6.20 -11.02
N TYR A 83 1.68 5.69 -10.40
CA TYR A 83 3.05 6.16 -10.63
C TYR A 83 3.94 5.10 -11.27
N SER A 84 5.09 5.51 -11.81
CA SER A 84 6.15 4.56 -12.16
C SER A 84 6.79 3.93 -10.93
N GLN A 85 7.49 2.81 -11.11
CA GLN A 85 8.22 2.10 -10.06
C GLN A 85 9.29 2.96 -9.35
N PHE A 86 9.67 4.10 -9.94
CA PHE A 86 10.57 5.06 -9.33
C PHE A 86 9.97 5.72 -8.07
N VAL A 87 8.64 5.89 -8.03
CA VAL A 87 7.94 6.53 -6.92
C VAL A 87 7.62 5.51 -5.83
N ARG A 88 7.85 5.91 -4.58
CA ARG A 88 7.50 5.08 -3.42
C ARG A 88 6.02 5.21 -3.08
N PHE A 89 5.20 4.25 -3.51
CA PHE A 89 3.76 4.17 -3.21
C PHE A 89 3.41 4.20 -1.72
N SER A 90 4.30 3.71 -0.85
CA SER A 90 4.08 3.71 0.60
C SER A 90 4.26 5.08 1.27
N TRP A 91 4.55 6.14 0.51
CA TRP A 91 4.62 7.49 1.06
C TRP A 91 3.24 8.12 1.11
N SER A 92 2.90 8.71 2.27
CA SER A 92 1.60 9.35 2.47
C SER A 92 1.27 10.39 1.40
N THR A 93 2.26 11.19 0.96
CA THR A 93 2.07 12.17 -0.11
C THR A 93 1.71 11.52 -1.45
N ALA A 94 2.29 10.37 -1.79
CA ALA A 94 1.94 9.64 -3.01
C ALA A 94 0.51 9.07 -2.90
N GLN A 95 0.17 8.48 -1.74
CA GLN A 95 -1.16 7.92 -1.48
C GLN A 95 -2.27 8.98 -1.58
N THR A 96 -2.13 10.12 -0.91
CA THR A 96 -3.13 11.20 -0.95
C THR A 96 -3.31 11.77 -2.36
N LEU A 97 -2.23 11.86 -3.14
CA LEU A 97 -2.30 12.33 -4.52
C LEU A 97 -2.99 11.33 -5.45
N MET A 98 -2.77 10.02 -5.24
CA MET A 98 -3.51 8.98 -5.97
C MET A 98 -4.99 9.00 -5.60
N GLU A 99 -5.32 8.95 -4.32
CA GLU A 99 -6.72 8.95 -3.84
C GLU A 99 -7.55 10.13 -4.37
N SER A 100 -6.92 11.29 -4.58
CA SER A 100 -7.60 12.49 -5.07
C SER A 100 -7.70 12.60 -6.60
N LYS A 101 -6.80 11.96 -7.38
CA LYS A 101 -6.66 12.20 -8.82
C LYS A 101 -6.64 10.94 -9.69
N SER A 102 -6.43 9.77 -9.11
CA SER A 102 -6.49 8.48 -9.81
C SER A 102 -7.86 7.81 -9.59
N VAL A 103 -8.10 6.76 -10.36
CA VAL A 103 -9.28 5.91 -10.20
C VAL A 103 -9.22 5.21 -8.84
N ALA A 104 -10.37 5.12 -8.17
CA ALA A 104 -10.50 4.40 -6.90
C ALA A 104 -10.30 2.89 -7.14
N VAL A 105 -9.33 2.31 -6.44
CA VAL A 105 -9.04 0.87 -6.45
C VAL A 105 -9.43 0.33 -5.08
N HIS A 106 -10.19 -0.77 -5.07
CA HIS A 106 -10.59 -1.47 -3.86
C HIS A 106 -9.88 -2.82 -3.83
N TRP A 107 -9.08 -3.06 -2.80
CA TRP A 107 -8.41 -4.33 -2.55
C TRP A 107 -9.23 -5.20 -1.59
N ASP A 108 -9.08 -6.52 -1.69
CA ASP A 108 -9.84 -7.47 -0.86
C ASP A 108 -9.49 -7.37 0.64
N ASP A 109 -8.35 -6.78 0.97
CA ASP A 109 -7.81 -6.56 2.31
C ASP A 109 -8.00 -5.13 2.83
N ASP A 110 -8.60 -4.23 2.03
CA ASP A 110 -9.09 -2.96 2.54
C ASP A 110 -10.23 -3.31 3.52
N GLU A 111 -9.95 -3.23 4.83
CA GLU A 111 -10.94 -3.49 5.86
C GLU A 111 -12.14 -2.57 5.60
N GLU A 112 -13.22 -3.17 5.10
CA GLU A 112 -14.54 -2.55 5.00
C GLU A 112 -14.95 -2.15 6.42
N ASP A 113 -14.62 -0.90 6.75
CA ASP A 113 -14.77 -0.28 8.04
C ASP A 113 -16.21 -0.51 8.55
N GLY A 114 -16.34 -1.31 9.60
CA GLY A 114 -17.33 -1.06 10.64
C GLY A 114 -18.61 -1.93 10.72
N GLU A 115 -19.03 -2.71 9.72
CA GLU A 115 -20.35 -3.38 9.84
C GLU A 115 -20.34 -4.90 10.07
N LYS A 116 -19.25 -5.61 9.74
CA LYS A 116 -19.28 -7.10 9.75
C LYS A 116 -18.90 -7.74 11.09
N GLY A 117 -18.46 -6.95 12.08
CA GLY A 117 -18.13 -7.44 13.43
C GLY A 117 -19.33 -7.68 14.34
N ALA A 118 -20.46 -7.01 14.11
CA ALA A 118 -21.62 -7.03 15.02
C ALA A 118 -22.71 -8.06 14.66
N GLN A 119 -22.62 -8.74 13.51
CA GLN A 119 -23.61 -9.74 13.08
C GLN A 119 -23.34 -11.15 13.62
N ARG A 120 -22.40 -11.31 14.55
CA ARG A 120 -22.19 -12.60 15.21
C ARG A 120 -23.21 -12.78 16.34
N LEU A 121 -24.18 -13.65 16.07
CA LEU A 121 -25.18 -14.26 16.99
C LEU A 121 -26.56 -13.55 17.09
N LYS A 122 -27.31 -13.51 15.97
CA LYS A 122 -28.77 -13.69 16.05
C LYS A 122 -29.07 -15.18 15.97
N ASN A 123 -29.08 -15.85 17.12
CA ASN A 123 -29.56 -17.22 17.28
C ASN A 123 -30.98 -17.34 16.70
N LYS A 124 -31.12 -18.08 15.60
CA LYS A 124 -32.43 -18.36 14.98
C LYS A 124 -33.30 -19.10 16.00
N SER A 125 -34.45 -18.52 16.31
CA SER A 125 -35.44 -19.14 17.20
C SER A 125 -35.92 -20.48 16.61
N MET A 126 -35.96 -21.53 17.45
CA MET A 126 -36.47 -22.86 17.06
C MET A 126 -37.90 -22.82 16.50
N LEU A 127 -38.71 -21.80 16.85
CA LEU A 127 -40.08 -21.66 16.34
C LEU A 127 -40.14 -21.39 14.82
N SER A 128 -39.06 -20.84 14.24
CA SER A 128 -39.01 -20.53 12.80
C SER A 128 -39.02 -21.77 11.90
N TYR A 129 -38.66 -22.95 12.42
CA TYR A 129 -38.73 -24.21 11.67
C TYR A 129 -40.16 -24.74 11.54
N PHE A 130 -41.08 -24.32 12.41
CA PHE A 130 -42.47 -24.80 12.41
C PHE A 130 -43.42 -23.87 11.64
N SER A 131 -42.98 -22.67 11.26
CA SER A 131 -43.72 -21.74 10.42
C SER A 131 -43.40 -21.95 8.93
N SER A 132 -43.86 -23.06 8.35
CA SER A 132 -44.00 -23.19 6.90
C SER A 132 -45.45 -23.50 6.57
N SER A 133 -46.25 -22.45 6.54
CA SER A 133 -47.63 -22.51 6.07
C SER A 133 -47.78 -21.50 4.94
N GLY A 134 -47.96 -22.02 3.73
CA GLY A 134 -48.54 -21.29 2.60
C GLY A 134 -47.54 -20.66 1.64
N ALA A 135 -47.39 -21.29 0.48
CA ALA A 135 -47.20 -20.65 -0.83
C ALA A 135 -46.49 -19.28 -0.83
N ALA A 136 -45.17 -19.28 -0.63
CA ALA A 136 -44.30 -18.21 -1.09
C ALA A 136 -43.30 -18.85 -2.07
N GLN A 137 -43.18 -18.30 -3.27
CA GLN A 137 -42.25 -18.75 -4.30
C GLN A 137 -40.86 -18.91 -3.69
N SER A 138 -40.50 -20.16 -3.42
CA SER A 138 -39.18 -20.55 -2.96
C SER A 138 -38.22 -20.26 -4.11
N GLN A 139 -37.51 -19.13 -4.03
CA GLN A 139 -36.18 -19.10 -4.61
C GLN A 139 -35.38 -20.12 -3.80
N THR A 140 -35.40 -21.37 -4.26
CA THR A 140 -34.62 -22.47 -3.69
C THR A 140 -33.20 -21.97 -3.54
N ALA A 141 -32.67 -22.01 -2.31
CA ALA A 141 -31.29 -21.65 -2.06
C ALA A 141 -30.41 -22.40 -3.07
N PRO A 142 -29.51 -21.72 -3.78
CA PRO A 142 -28.74 -22.33 -4.85
C PRO A 142 -27.94 -23.51 -4.30
N HIS A 143 -27.83 -24.58 -5.09
CA HIS A 143 -27.08 -25.76 -4.71
C HIS A 143 -25.64 -25.39 -4.30
N ARG A 144 -25.07 -26.11 -3.32
CA ARG A 144 -23.73 -25.85 -2.73
C ARG A 144 -22.64 -25.62 -3.79
N PHE A 145 -22.75 -26.34 -4.91
CA PHE A 145 -21.87 -26.19 -6.07
C PHE A 145 -21.75 -24.74 -6.58
N PHE A 146 -22.86 -24.00 -6.63
CA PHE A 146 -22.91 -22.62 -7.14
C PHE A 146 -22.39 -21.60 -6.13
N SER A 147 -22.68 -21.81 -4.84
CA SER A 147 -22.19 -20.92 -3.78
C SER A 147 -20.68 -21.01 -3.58
N GLU A 148 -20.11 -22.22 -3.60
CA GLU A 148 -18.66 -22.44 -3.48
C GLU A 148 -17.87 -21.77 -4.61
N ARG A 149 -18.45 -21.69 -5.81
CA ARG A 149 -17.79 -21.16 -7.02
C ARG A 149 -18.15 -19.72 -7.35
N ARG A 150 -18.92 -19.05 -6.48
CA ARG A 150 -19.43 -17.68 -6.69
C ARG A 150 -20.20 -17.51 -8.01
N LEU A 151 -20.89 -18.57 -8.46
CA LEU A 151 -21.67 -18.57 -9.70
C LEU A 151 -23.08 -18.02 -9.43
N LYS A 152 -23.52 -17.07 -10.27
CA LYS A 152 -24.85 -16.43 -10.18
C LYS A 152 -25.52 -16.46 -11.56
N ASN A 153 -26.85 -16.53 -11.58
CA ASN A 153 -27.60 -16.42 -12.83
C ASN A 153 -27.55 -14.97 -13.35
N ILE A 154 -27.39 -14.80 -14.66
CA ILE A 154 -27.28 -13.50 -15.31
C ILE A 154 -28.70 -13.09 -15.71
N ASN A 155 -29.32 -12.20 -14.94
CA ASN A 155 -30.68 -11.73 -15.22
C ASN A 155 -30.71 -10.52 -16.18
N THR A 156 -29.55 -9.92 -16.46
CA THR A 156 -29.36 -8.80 -17.38
C THR A 156 -27.90 -8.77 -17.85
N LEU A 157 -27.68 -8.45 -19.13
CA LEU A 157 -26.37 -8.24 -19.74
C LEU A 157 -25.85 -6.82 -19.48
#